data_AF-A0A0F7TL47-F1
#
_entry.id   AF-A0A0F7TL47-F1
#
_cell.length_a   1.000
_cell.length_b   1.000
_cell.length_c   1.000
_cell.angle_alpha   90.00
_cell.angle_beta   90.00
_cell.angle_gamma   90.00
#
_symmetry.space_group_name_H-M   'P 1'
#
loop_
_entity.id
_entity.type
_entity.pdbx_description
1 polymer ?
#
loop_
_entity_poly.entity_id
_entity_poly.type
_entity_poly.pdbx_seq_one_letter_code
_entity_poly.pdbx_strand_id
1 'polypeptide(L)'
;MGIPGLINAIGAGERVSLAKVAGLHLERTARPIRIAVDISIWLFQVQASRGGKNPELRTLYFRLLKLLALPVHPLFVYDGPDKPPFKRGKAVSRNHDNSPIIRRSKDLIERFQFPWHQAPGEAEAECARLQQAGIVDAVISNDVDTLMFGSTFTMMNFSNESGSGTSGATHVTCYHLGDQGYVSNISLDRAGMILFAMLSGGDYLPSGVEKCGPGIAAEIAKAKFGEDLLGIIVSHAPDLDSKLGEWRERLQYELDSNESGYFVNKHPAVRIPENFPDPTILKYYAEPKVSNHDEMADLRHQLKNKWDREINPLAIRSFAAEFLDWKYRSGARKVIKNLAEPLVSYRLRRQRPVSAISGPSLAPECDTPWLQKVYKSRVSFGTDGMTELQIDMLPIDVVGLDLMKEEPNPPQPASETEPSLETAQFGGEEDEAELAPEEPQPTTSSKTRVTKRYDVYGIQKMWVLESVAKLGLPVVVKKWEDEQAEKAKKAAAPKKSSTRRTGPKKKAVIDPGMKRGSILKYGTLTKERSDLNASSKSYLLESASTKQQPAVLRALSSSQVIDLEDDSFTLK
;
A
#
# COMPACT_ATOMS: atom_id res chain seq x y z
N MET A 1 9.70 -7.75 12.71
CA MET A 1 8.96 -8.61 13.65
C MET A 1 8.68 -9.92 12.91
N GLY A 2 8.51 -11.02 13.62
CA GLY A 2 8.31 -12.34 13.02
C GLY A 2 9.58 -13.18 12.87
N ILE A 3 9.45 -14.29 12.13
CA ILE A 3 10.43 -15.38 12.02
C ILE A 3 11.71 -14.92 11.30
N PRO A 4 12.89 -14.95 11.96
CA PRO A 4 14.15 -14.54 11.35
C PRO A 4 14.46 -15.33 10.08
N GLY A 5 14.71 -14.62 8.98
CA GLY A 5 15.10 -15.23 7.69
C GLY A 5 13.95 -15.78 6.85
N LEU A 6 12.71 -15.84 7.36
CA LEU A 6 11.57 -16.36 6.60
C LEU A 6 11.27 -15.51 5.36
N ILE A 7 11.29 -14.18 5.48
CA ILE A 7 11.09 -13.25 4.35
C ILE A 7 12.08 -13.55 3.21
N ASN A 8 13.35 -13.83 3.53
CA ASN A 8 14.36 -14.17 2.54
C ASN A 8 14.07 -15.52 1.86
N ALA A 9 13.47 -16.46 2.59
CA ALA A 9 13.10 -17.77 2.06
C ALA A 9 11.89 -17.68 1.11
N ILE A 10 10.85 -16.92 1.48
CA ILE A 10 9.61 -16.80 0.69
C ILE A 10 9.75 -15.87 -0.52
N GLY A 11 10.61 -14.85 -0.43
CA GLY A 11 10.81 -13.81 -1.45
C GLY A 11 10.55 -12.41 -0.92
N ALA A 12 11.07 -11.38 -1.62
CA ALA A 12 10.96 -9.99 -1.19
C ALA A 12 9.54 -9.39 -1.33
N GLY A 13 8.61 -10.10 -1.98
CA GLY A 13 7.29 -9.59 -2.34
C GLY A 13 7.34 -8.51 -3.42
N GLU A 14 6.17 -8.01 -3.82
CA GLU A 14 6.06 -6.93 -4.81
C GLU A 14 5.76 -5.60 -4.09
N ARG A 15 6.62 -4.60 -4.24
CA ARG A 15 6.37 -3.26 -3.68
C ARG A 15 5.43 -2.47 -4.59
N VAL A 16 4.23 -2.15 -4.11
CA VAL A 16 3.16 -1.51 -4.90
C VAL A 16 2.46 -0.42 -4.10
N SER A 17 2.08 0.67 -4.75
CA SER A 17 1.24 1.73 -4.22
C SER A 17 -0.14 1.19 -3.84
N LEU A 18 -0.59 1.50 -2.63
CA LEU A 18 -1.93 1.11 -2.17
C LEU A 18 -3.03 1.72 -3.06
N ALA A 19 -2.78 2.89 -3.65
CA ALA A 19 -3.69 3.53 -4.60
C ALA A 19 -3.88 2.69 -5.87
N LYS A 20 -2.81 2.06 -6.39
CA LYS A 20 -2.87 1.16 -7.54
C LYS A 20 -3.63 -0.11 -7.20
N VAL A 21 -3.33 -0.74 -6.07
CA VAL A 21 -4.06 -1.95 -5.63
C VAL A 21 -5.55 -1.67 -5.49
N ALA A 22 -5.92 -0.59 -4.79
CA ALA A 22 -7.32 -0.23 -4.56
C ALA A 22 -8.03 0.20 -5.85
N GLY A 23 -7.35 0.98 -6.71
CA GLY A 23 -7.90 1.44 -7.99
C GLY A 23 -8.14 0.30 -8.99
N LEU A 24 -7.16 -0.59 -9.17
CA LEU A 24 -7.31 -1.77 -10.04
C LEU A 24 -8.38 -2.73 -9.52
N HIS A 25 -8.47 -2.91 -8.20
CA HIS A 25 -9.54 -3.72 -7.62
C HIS A 25 -10.91 -3.09 -7.91
N LEU A 26 -11.06 -1.77 -7.71
CA LEU A 26 -12.30 -1.06 -8.01
C LEU A 26 -12.71 -1.18 -9.47
N GLU A 27 -11.77 -1.06 -10.40
CA GLU A 27 -12.02 -1.23 -11.84
C GLU A 27 -12.45 -2.66 -12.19
N ARG A 28 -11.83 -3.66 -11.58
CA ARG A 28 -12.11 -5.08 -11.84
C ARG A 28 -13.42 -5.57 -11.22
N THR A 29 -13.74 -5.16 -10.00
CA THR A 29 -14.85 -5.73 -9.23
C THR A 29 -16.04 -4.77 -9.06
N ALA A 30 -15.91 -3.53 -9.54
CA ALA A 30 -16.88 -2.44 -9.36
C ALA A 30 -17.21 -2.14 -7.88
N ARG A 31 -16.39 -2.60 -6.93
CA ARG A 31 -16.51 -2.29 -5.50
C ARG A 31 -15.15 -1.97 -4.89
N PRO A 32 -15.11 -1.23 -3.77
CA PRO A 32 -13.87 -1.02 -3.02
C PRO A 32 -13.25 -2.34 -2.56
N ILE A 33 -11.91 -2.38 -2.47
CA ILE A 33 -11.20 -3.51 -1.88
C ILE A 33 -11.46 -3.54 -0.37
N ARG A 34 -11.85 -4.69 0.16
CA ARG A 34 -12.05 -4.91 1.60
C ARG A 34 -10.75 -5.42 2.20
N ILE A 35 -10.26 -4.75 3.24
CA ILE A 35 -8.96 -5.06 3.82
C ILE A 35 -9.11 -5.26 5.32
N ALA A 36 -8.75 -6.44 5.85
CA ALA A 36 -8.57 -6.62 7.28
C ALA A 36 -7.24 -5.99 7.70
N VAL A 37 -7.26 -5.15 8.73
CA VAL A 37 -6.06 -4.45 9.23
C VAL A 37 -5.78 -4.94 10.64
N ASP A 38 -4.64 -5.60 10.82
CA ASP A 38 -4.10 -5.89 12.15
C ASP A 38 -3.66 -4.57 12.81
N ILE A 39 -4.48 -4.10 13.76
CA ILE A 39 -4.26 -2.83 14.45
C ILE A 39 -3.13 -2.92 15.48
N SER A 40 -2.87 -4.11 16.04
CA SER A 40 -1.90 -4.31 17.13
C SER A 40 -0.50 -3.90 16.69
N ILE A 41 -0.16 -4.24 15.44
CA ILE A 41 1.11 -3.85 14.81
C ILE A 41 1.20 -2.34 14.61
N TRP A 42 0.12 -1.71 14.12
CA TRP A 42 0.11 -0.27 13.89
C TRP A 42 0.26 0.50 15.21
N LEU A 43 -0.49 0.12 16.25
CA LEU A 43 -0.38 0.77 17.56
C LEU A 43 1.02 0.61 18.16
N PHE A 44 1.67 -0.54 17.95
CA PHE A 44 3.05 -0.76 18.41
C PHE A 44 4.07 0.10 17.65
N GLN A 45 4.00 0.14 16.31
CA GLN A 45 4.92 0.95 15.49
C GLN A 45 4.86 2.44 15.85
N VAL A 46 3.67 2.95 16.12
CA VAL A 46 3.50 4.39 16.36
C VAL A 46 3.94 4.81 17.77
N GLN A 47 4.21 3.88 18.71
CA GLN A 47 4.81 4.24 20.00
C GLN A 47 6.18 4.93 19.86
N ALA A 48 6.86 4.76 18.72
CA ALA A 48 8.12 5.45 18.43
C ALA A 48 7.94 6.91 17.96
N SER A 49 6.71 7.33 17.62
CA SER A 49 6.42 8.70 17.15
C SER A 49 6.60 9.71 18.28
N ARG A 50 7.26 10.84 17.98
CA ARG A 50 7.54 11.91 18.95
C ARG A 50 6.73 13.17 18.62
N GLY A 51 6.51 14.00 19.65
CA GLY A 51 5.93 15.33 19.52
C GLY A 51 4.39 15.39 19.64
N GLY A 52 3.91 16.43 20.31
CA GLY A 52 2.47 16.65 20.54
C GLY A 52 1.82 15.69 21.54
N LYS A 53 0.50 15.83 21.72
CA LYS A 53 -0.31 15.00 22.61
C LYS A 53 -0.75 13.71 21.89
N ASN A 54 -0.53 12.55 22.52
CA ASN A 54 -0.84 11.21 21.99
C ASN A 54 -0.33 11.01 20.53
N PRO A 55 0.99 11.07 20.29
CA PRO A 55 1.56 10.90 18.93
C PRO A 55 1.12 9.61 18.25
N GLU A 56 0.86 8.56 19.03
CA GLU A 56 0.35 7.27 18.58
C GLU A 56 -1.03 7.36 17.90
N LEU A 57 -1.95 8.11 18.51
CA LEU A 57 -3.29 8.36 17.95
C LEU A 57 -3.21 9.34 16.78
N ARG A 58 -2.24 10.25 16.78
CA ARG A 58 -2.02 11.21 15.70
C ARG A 58 -1.63 10.52 14.40
N THR A 59 -0.70 9.56 14.42
CA THR A 59 -0.33 8.83 13.20
C THR A 59 -1.46 7.90 12.76
N LEU A 60 -2.17 7.26 13.70
CA LEU A 60 -3.37 6.49 13.37
C LEU A 60 -4.40 7.38 12.63
N TYR A 61 -4.68 8.58 13.14
CA TYR A 61 -5.56 9.56 12.49
C TYR A 61 -5.16 9.83 11.03
N PHE A 62 -3.87 10.05 10.75
CA PHE A 62 -3.40 10.27 9.38
C PHE A 62 -3.46 9.01 8.50
N ARG A 63 -3.19 7.82 9.05
CA ARG A 63 -3.40 6.56 8.32
C ARG A 63 -4.87 6.35 7.95
N LEU A 64 -5.80 6.66 8.86
CA LEU A 64 -7.24 6.61 8.59
C LEU A 64 -7.66 7.56 7.46
N LEU A 65 -7.09 8.78 7.41
CA LEU A 65 -7.33 9.72 6.32
C LEU A 65 -6.88 9.18 4.96
N LYS A 66 -5.72 8.51 4.91
CA LYS A 66 -5.21 7.90 3.68
C LYS A 66 -6.12 6.76 3.21
N LEU A 67 -6.57 5.90 4.13
CA LEU A 67 -7.53 4.85 3.81
C LEU A 67 -8.87 5.43 3.31
N LEU A 68 -9.33 6.54 3.91
CA LEU A 68 -10.55 7.23 3.49
C LEU A 68 -10.43 7.85 2.08
N ALA A 69 -9.24 8.34 1.72
CA ALA A 69 -8.98 8.95 0.41
C ALA A 69 -8.92 7.93 -0.75
N LEU A 70 -8.73 6.64 -0.45
CA LEU A 70 -8.64 5.56 -1.42
C LEU A 70 -9.93 4.73 -1.47
N PRO A 71 -10.20 3.99 -2.56
CA PRO A 71 -11.35 3.10 -2.64
C PRO A 71 -11.12 1.81 -1.84
N VAL A 72 -10.97 1.96 -0.52
CA VAL A 72 -10.74 0.89 0.46
C VAL A 72 -11.93 0.82 1.43
N HIS A 73 -12.25 -0.40 1.86
CA HIS A 73 -13.18 -0.72 2.93
C HIS A 73 -12.40 -1.44 4.06
N PRO A 74 -11.83 -0.69 5.02
CA PRO A 74 -11.02 -1.31 6.07
C PRO A 74 -11.90 -1.99 7.12
N LEU A 75 -11.42 -3.09 7.68
CA LEU A 75 -11.95 -3.74 8.89
C LEU A 75 -10.81 -3.89 9.88
N PHE A 76 -10.84 -3.13 10.97
CA PHE A 76 -9.77 -3.17 11.97
C PHE A 76 -9.97 -4.35 12.91
N VAL A 77 -8.97 -5.22 13.04
CA VAL A 77 -9.04 -6.41 13.89
C VAL A 77 -8.17 -6.19 15.11
N TYR A 78 -8.78 -6.28 16.28
CA TYR A 78 -8.11 -6.27 17.58
C TYR A 78 -7.90 -7.69 18.07
N ASP A 79 -6.85 -7.91 18.83
CA ASP A 79 -6.67 -9.18 19.50
C ASP A 79 -7.78 -9.46 20.54
N GLY A 80 -7.96 -10.74 20.84
CA GLY A 80 -8.88 -11.27 21.84
C GLY A 80 -8.22 -11.76 23.13
N PRO A 81 -9.04 -12.24 24.07
CA PRO A 81 -8.57 -12.75 25.35
C PRO A 81 -7.87 -14.11 25.26
N ASP A 82 -8.21 -14.95 24.27
CA ASP A 82 -7.75 -16.33 24.17
C ASP A 82 -6.47 -16.46 23.33
N LYS A 83 -5.54 -15.50 23.49
CA LYS A 83 -4.20 -15.57 22.90
C LYS A 83 -3.37 -16.69 23.54
N PRO A 84 -2.46 -17.34 22.80
CA PRO A 84 -1.51 -18.29 23.38
C PRO A 84 -0.78 -17.69 24.58
N PRO A 85 -0.54 -18.48 25.65
CA PRO A 85 -0.04 -17.95 26.93
C PRO A 85 1.38 -17.38 26.83
N PHE A 86 2.16 -17.81 25.84
CA PHE A 86 3.54 -17.39 25.61
C PHE A 86 3.76 -17.06 24.14
N LYS A 87 4.45 -15.95 23.88
CA LYS A 87 4.91 -15.55 22.55
C LYS A 87 6.27 -14.85 22.69
N ARG A 88 7.24 -15.23 21.86
CA ARG A 88 8.62 -14.70 21.80
C ARG A 88 9.35 -14.76 23.15
N GLY A 89 9.19 -15.89 23.86
CA GLY A 89 9.82 -16.12 25.16
C GLY A 89 9.28 -15.24 26.29
N LYS A 90 8.13 -14.58 26.09
CA LYS A 90 7.45 -13.76 27.10
C LYS A 90 6.01 -14.22 27.29
N ALA A 91 5.53 -14.15 28.52
CA ALA A 91 4.11 -14.36 28.81
C ALA A 91 3.29 -13.24 28.15
N VAL A 92 2.23 -13.62 27.45
CA VAL A 92 1.32 -12.66 26.81
C VAL A 92 0.43 -12.05 27.90
N SER A 93 0.46 -10.72 28.02
CA SER A 93 -0.37 -10.01 29.00
C SER A 93 -1.84 -10.03 28.59
N ARG A 94 -2.67 -10.73 29.38
CA ARG A 94 -4.12 -10.79 29.20
C ARG A 94 -4.83 -9.46 29.48
N ASN A 95 -4.16 -8.50 30.13
CA ASN A 95 -4.74 -7.19 30.48
C ASN A 95 -4.50 -6.10 29.41
N HIS A 96 -3.86 -6.44 28.28
CA HIS A 96 -3.54 -5.45 27.26
C HIS A 96 -4.80 -4.78 26.66
N ASP A 97 -5.89 -5.53 26.55
CA ASP A 97 -7.15 -5.10 25.91
C ASP A 97 -7.80 -3.88 26.59
N ASN A 98 -7.52 -3.65 27.89
CA ASN A 98 -8.06 -2.53 28.65
C ASN A 98 -7.14 -1.30 28.67
N SER A 99 -6.09 -1.30 27.86
CA SER A 99 -5.17 -0.17 27.77
C SER A 99 -5.88 1.08 27.23
N PRO A 100 -5.66 2.28 27.81
CA PRO A 100 -6.27 3.53 27.35
C PRO A 100 -6.05 3.81 25.86
N ILE A 101 -4.91 3.38 25.30
CA ILE A 101 -4.62 3.54 23.87
C ILE A 101 -5.55 2.71 23.00
N ILE A 102 -5.83 1.46 23.36
CA ILE A 102 -6.72 0.57 22.59
C ILE A 102 -8.13 1.16 22.60
N ARG A 103 -8.65 1.55 23.77
CA ARG A 103 -9.97 2.18 23.88
C ARG A 103 -10.07 3.46 23.04
N ARG A 104 -9.07 4.33 23.10
CA ARG A 104 -9.05 5.58 22.31
C ARG A 104 -8.90 5.32 20.81
N SER A 105 -8.17 4.27 20.42
CA SER A 105 -8.04 3.87 19.02
C SER A 105 -9.38 3.38 18.45
N LYS A 106 -10.16 2.61 19.23
CA LYS A 106 -11.51 2.18 18.87
C LYS A 106 -12.44 3.38 18.69
N ASP A 107 -12.44 4.32 19.65
CA ASP A 107 -13.22 5.58 19.54
C ASP A 107 -12.85 6.38 18.28
N LEU A 108 -11.55 6.52 17.98
CA LEU A 108 -11.10 7.19 16.77
C LEU A 108 -11.62 6.51 15.49
N ILE A 109 -11.49 5.18 15.40
CA ILE A 109 -11.96 4.40 14.25
C ILE A 109 -13.48 4.54 14.07
N GLU A 110 -14.24 4.50 15.16
CA GLU A 110 -15.69 4.69 15.16
C GLU A 110 -16.10 6.09 14.69
N ARG A 111 -15.33 7.14 15.03
CA ARG A 111 -15.58 8.51 14.54
C ARG A 111 -15.34 8.66 13.05
N PHE A 112 -14.41 7.87 12.50
CA PHE A 112 -14.24 7.69 11.05
C PHE A 112 -15.27 6.73 10.43
N GLN A 113 -16.23 6.22 11.22
CA GLN A 113 -17.26 5.26 10.78
C GLN A 113 -16.70 3.98 10.16
N PHE A 114 -15.45 3.64 10.45
CA PHE A 114 -14.88 2.36 10.02
C PHE A 114 -15.29 1.25 10.98
N PRO A 115 -15.60 0.05 10.48
CA PRO A 115 -15.89 -1.08 11.34
C PRO A 115 -14.60 -1.63 11.98
N TRP A 116 -14.75 -2.14 13.19
CA TRP A 116 -13.75 -2.95 13.86
C TRP A 116 -14.36 -4.27 14.35
N HIS A 117 -13.50 -5.26 14.54
CA HIS A 117 -13.81 -6.60 15.04
C HIS A 117 -12.80 -6.97 16.13
N GLN A 118 -13.23 -7.77 17.10
CA GLN A 118 -12.34 -8.33 18.11
C GLN A 118 -12.21 -9.83 17.84
N ALA A 119 -10.99 -10.27 17.57
CA ALA A 119 -10.66 -11.68 17.40
C ALA A 119 -10.95 -12.45 18.69
N PRO A 120 -11.18 -13.78 18.64
CA PRO A 120 -11.19 -14.60 19.84
C PRO A 120 -9.78 -14.80 20.41
N GLY A 121 -8.77 -14.98 19.54
CA GLY A 121 -7.36 -15.14 19.89
C GLY A 121 -6.49 -14.04 19.29
N GLU A 122 -5.60 -14.38 18.36
CA GLU A 122 -4.68 -13.45 17.72
C GLU A 122 -5.31 -12.76 16.50
N ALA A 123 -5.11 -11.44 16.38
CA ALA A 123 -5.71 -10.62 15.32
C ALA A 123 -5.25 -11.07 13.92
N GLU A 124 -3.98 -11.44 13.75
CA GLU A 124 -3.40 -11.93 12.50
C GLU A 124 -4.03 -13.24 12.01
N ALA A 125 -4.29 -14.19 12.92
CA ALA A 125 -4.97 -15.44 12.59
C ALA A 125 -6.43 -15.19 12.19
N GLU A 126 -7.11 -14.31 12.93
CA GLU A 126 -8.47 -13.89 12.60
C GLU A 126 -8.53 -13.14 11.26
N CYS A 127 -7.54 -12.29 10.95
CA CYS A 127 -7.44 -11.62 9.65
C CYS A 127 -7.35 -12.62 8.49
N ALA A 128 -6.50 -13.66 8.62
CA ALA A 128 -6.41 -14.73 7.64
C ALA A 128 -7.75 -15.48 7.51
N ARG A 129 -8.41 -15.78 8.63
CA ARG A 129 -9.73 -16.43 8.66
C ARG A 129 -10.82 -15.59 7.99
N LEU A 130 -10.82 -14.27 8.19
CA LEU A 130 -11.74 -13.31 7.55
C LEU A 130 -11.57 -13.30 6.02
N GLN A 131 -10.33 -13.40 5.53
CA GLN A 131 -10.04 -13.49 4.11
C GLN A 131 -10.49 -14.84 3.54
N GLN A 132 -10.17 -15.95 4.19
CA GLN A 132 -10.63 -17.29 3.79
C GLN A 132 -12.17 -17.38 3.78
N ALA A 133 -12.84 -16.65 4.68
CA ALA A 133 -14.29 -16.52 4.69
C ALA A 133 -14.84 -15.64 3.55
N GLY A 134 -14.00 -14.93 2.78
CA GLY A 134 -14.42 -13.95 1.77
C GLY A 134 -15.12 -12.72 2.34
N ILE A 135 -14.92 -12.41 3.63
CA ILE A 135 -15.42 -11.16 4.24
C ILE A 135 -14.56 -9.99 3.79
N VAL A 136 -13.25 -10.21 3.71
CA VAL A 136 -12.25 -9.28 3.17
C VAL A 136 -11.51 -9.90 1.98
N ASP A 137 -10.87 -9.07 1.17
CA ASP A 137 -10.08 -9.48 0.00
C ASP A 137 -8.59 -9.61 0.32
N ALA A 138 -8.10 -8.80 1.26
CA ALA A 138 -6.69 -8.73 1.63
C ALA A 138 -6.50 -8.51 3.13
N VAL A 139 -5.30 -8.82 3.62
CA VAL A 139 -4.87 -8.56 5.00
C VAL A 139 -3.70 -7.58 4.98
N ILE A 140 -3.77 -6.51 5.77
CA ILE A 140 -2.61 -5.69 6.12
C ILE A 140 -2.10 -6.12 7.49
N SER A 141 -0.88 -6.64 7.53
CA SER A 141 -0.13 -6.98 8.73
C SER A 141 1.37 -6.86 8.43
N ASN A 142 2.20 -6.46 9.39
CA ASN A 142 3.66 -6.55 9.23
C ASN A 142 4.22 -7.88 9.75
N ASP A 143 3.34 -8.81 10.14
CA ASP A 143 3.73 -10.14 10.53
C ASP A 143 3.49 -11.13 9.38
N VAL A 144 4.49 -11.98 9.17
CA VAL A 144 4.49 -13.03 8.14
C VAL A 144 3.55 -14.16 8.55
N ASP A 145 3.25 -14.25 9.85
CA ASP A 145 2.39 -15.26 10.45
C ASP A 145 1.00 -15.33 9.81
N THR A 146 0.48 -14.21 9.28
CA THR A 146 -0.77 -14.21 8.51
C THR A 146 -0.78 -15.20 7.34
N LEU A 147 0.34 -15.39 6.65
CA LEU A 147 0.48 -16.36 5.57
C LEU A 147 0.46 -17.80 6.10
N MET A 148 1.05 -18.05 7.27
CA MET A 148 1.01 -19.36 7.94
C MET A 148 -0.37 -19.70 8.49
N PHE A 149 -1.16 -18.70 8.89
CA PHE A 149 -2.58 -18.88 9.22
C PHE A 149 -3.47 -19.05 7.98
N GLY A 150 -2.89 -18.93 6.78
CA GLY A 150 -3.51 -19.26 5.51
C GLY A 150 -4.13 -18.07 4.77
N SER A 151 -3.64 -16.85 5.01
CA SER A 151 -3.88 -15.70 4.12
C SER A 151 -3.29 -15.98 2.73
N THR A 152 -4.07 -15.71 1.67
CA THR A 152 -3.63 -15.82 0.27
C THR A 152 -3.18 -14.49 -0.31
N PHE A 153 -3.56 -13.37 0.31
CA PHE A 153 -3.12 -12.03 -0.10
C PHE A 153 -2.84 -11.16 1.13
N THR A 154 -1.56 -11.07 1.49
CA THR A 154 -1.05 -10.26 2.60
C THR A 154 -0.28 -9.06 2.06
N MET A 155 -0.52 -7.90 2.66
CA MET A 155 0.16 -6.63 2.42
C MET A 155 0.97 -6.27 3.67
N MET A 156 2.27 -6.18 3.53
CA MET A 156 3.18 -5.81 4.60
C MET A 156 3.79 -4.43 4.38
N ASN A 157 4.44 -3.89 5.41
CA ASN A 157 5.23 -2.67 5.36
C ASN A 157 4.48 -1.47 4.74
N PHE A 158 3.33 -1.07 5.31
CA PHE A 158 2.64 0.14 4.83
C PHE A 158 3.44 1.40 5.23
N SER A 159 4.27 1.88 4.31
CA SER A 159 5.28 2.92 4.57
C SER A 159 5.51 3.80 3.36
N ASN A 160 6.34 4.83 3.52
CA ASN A 160 6.66 5.75 2.45
C ASN A 160 7.56 5.06 1.41
N GLU A 161 7.64 5.66 0.23
CA GLU A 161 8.47 5.15 -0.86
C GLU A 161 9.32 6.27 -1.43
N SER A 162 10.62 5.97 -1.61
CA SER A 162 11.56 6.94 -2.16
C SER A 162 11.11 7.37 -3.56
N GLY A 163 11.09 8.68 -3.83
CA GLY A 163 10.61 9.20 -5.11
C GLY A 163 9.09 9.44 -5.22
N SER A 164 8.29 9.06 -4.21
CA SER A 164 6.84 9.38 -4.18
C SER A 164 6.56 10.90 -4.11
N GLY A 165 7.55 11.72 -3.76
CA GLY A 165 7.41 13.16 -3.57
C GLY A 165 6.57 13.55 -2.35
N THR A 166 6.13 12.55 -1.57
CA THR A 166 5.38 12.66 -0.32
C THR A 166 6.14 11.90 0.76
N SER A 167 6.28 12.52 1.93
CA SER A 167 6.89 11.91 3.11
C SER A 167 5.99 10.87 3.78
N GLY A 168 4.69 10.86 3.48
CA GLY A 168 3.75 9.90 4.01
C GLY A 168 3.79 8.52 3.35
N ALA A 169 3.40 7.49 4.12
CA ALA A 169 3.11 6.14 3.64
C ALA A 169 2.15 6.07 2.45
N THR A 170 2.60 5.44 1.37
CA THR A 170 1.87 5.29 0.10
C THR A 170 1.93 3.86 -0.45
N HIS A 171 2.96 3.08 -0.10
CA HIS A 171 3.21 1.76 -0.67
C HIS A 171 3.12 0.66 0.38
N VAL A 172 2.79 -0.54 -0.11
CA VAL A 172 2.75 -1.80 0.61
C VAL A 172 3.58 -2.84 -0.14
N THR A 173 4.07 -3.84 0.56
CA THR A 173 4.72 -5.01 -0.04
C THR A 173 3.70 -6.14 -0.11
N CYS A 174 3.27 -6.49 -1.31
CA CYS A 174 2.25 -7.49 -1.61
C CYS A 174 2.84 -8.90 -1.71
N TYR A 175 2.21 -9.83 -1.01
CA TYR A 175 2.50 -11.26 -1.02
C TYR A 175 1.24 -12.01 -1.44
N HIS A 176 1.36 -12.76 -2.53
CA HIS A 176 0.29 -13.58 -3.09
C HIS A 176 0.69 -15.05 -2.99
N LEU A 177 -0.16 -15.84 -2.33
CA LEU A 177 -0.02 -17.29 -2.20
C LEU A 177 -1.11 -17.99 -3.01
N GLY A 178 -0.69 -18.85 -3.94
CA GLY A 178 -1.59 -19.65 -4.78
C GLY A 178 -2.05 -18.93 -6.07
N ASP A 179 -2.96 -19.57 -6.82
CA ASP A 179 -3.38 -19.15 -8.16
C ASP A 179 -4.79 -18.52 -8.19
N GLN A 180 -5.10 -17.66 -7.21
CA GLN A 180 -6.40 -16.97 -7.14
C GLN A 180 -6.41 -15.67 -7.98
N GLY A 181 -5.98 -15.77 -9.24
CA GLY A 181 -6.00 -14.66 -10.21
C GLY A 181 -4.83 -13.67 -10.13
N TYR A 182 -3.85 -13.92 -9.26
CA TYR A 182 -2.55 -13.26 -9.24
C TYR A 182 -1.46 -14.33 -9.26
N VAL A 183 -0.34 -14.06 -9.93
CA VAL A 183 0.79 -15.00 -9.96
C VAL A 183 1.38 -15.08 -8.56
N SER A 184 1.42 -16.30 -7.99
CA SER A 184 2.08 -16.54 -6.70
C SER A 184 3.51 -16.02 -6.75
N ASN A 185 3.86 -15.11 -5.84
CA ASN A 185 5.20 -14.52 -5.74
C ASN A 185 5.96 -15.05 -4.51
N ILE A 186 5.42 -16.10 -3.90
CA ILE A 186 5.95 -16.78 -2.73
C ILE A 186 6.45 -18.18 -3.12
N SER A 187 7.64 -18.54 -2.64
CA SER A 187 8.30 -19.81 -2.97
C SER A 187 7.90 -20.99 -2.06
N LEU A 188 7.37 -20.71 -0.86
CA LEU A 188 6.98 -21.72 0.14
C LEU A 188 5.47 -21.71 0.37
N ASP A 189 4.86 -22.89 0.37
CA ASP A 189 3.47 -23.03 0.78
C ASP A 189 3.29 -22.84 2.30
N ARG A 190 2.03 -22.82 2.74
CA ARG A 190 1.65 -22.69 4.16
C ARG A 190 2.37 -23.72 5.05
N ALA A 191 2.42 -24.97 4.61
CA ALA A 191 2.98 -26.07 5.41
C ALA A 191 4.50 -25.95 5.53
N GLY A 192 5.17 -25.57 4.44
CA GLY A 192 6.59 -25.25 4.40
C GLY A 192 6.95 -24.06 5.30
N MET A 193 6.14 -22.99 5.30
CA MET A 193 6.38 -21.84 6.18
C MET A 193 6.22 -22.19 7.67
N ILE A 194 5.21 -23.01 8.02
CA ILE A 194 5.03 -23.49 9.41
C ILE A 194 6.22 -24.35 9.84
N LEU A 195 6.65 -25.30 9.00
CA LEU A 195 7.80 -26.15 9.30
C LEU A 195 9.08 -25.31 9.44
N PHE A 196 9.25 -24.30 8.57
CA PHE A 196 10.36 -23.35 8.69
C PHE A 196 10.36 -22.67 10.05
N ALA A 197 9.22 -22.15 10.50
CA ALA A 197 9.08 -21.50 11.81
C ALA A 197 9.47 -22.43 12.97
N MET A 198 9.06 -23.69 12.91
CA MET A 198 9.38 -24.68 13.93
C MET A 198 10.86 -25.06 13.94
N LEU A 199 11.51 -25.07 12.79
CA LEU A 199 12.93 -25.42 12.64
C LEU A 199 13.87 -24.26 12.99
N SER A 200 13.69 -23.09 12.39
CA SER A 200 14.60 -21.94 12.55
C SER A 200 14.34 -21.12 13.81
N GLY A 201 13.19 -21.35 14.45
CA GLY A 201 12.71 -20.57 15.58
C GLY A 201 11.71 -19.52 15.16
N GLY A 202 10.50 -19.61 15.73
CA GLY A 202 9.39 -18.71 15.46
C GLY A 202 8.81 -18.10 16.73
N ASP A 203 7.61 -17.55 16.60
CA ASP A 203 7.02 -16.76 17.68
C ASP A 203 6.59 -17.61 18.88
N TYR A 204 6.20 -18.88 18.69
CA TYR A 204 5.87 -19.78 19.80
C TYR A 204 7.08 -20.61 20.29
N LEU A 205 8.05 -20.89 19.41
CA LEU A 205 9.28 -21.61 19.74
C LEU A 205 10.52 -20.83 19.27
N PRO A 206 11.02 -19.87 20.07
CA PRO A 206 12.13 -19.02 19.62
C PRO A 206 13.45 -19.75 19.42
N SER A 207 13.65 -20.88 20.11
CA SER A 207 14.89 -21.66 20.04
C SER A 207 15.03 -22.46 18.75
N GLY A 208 13.92 -22.85 18.13
CA GLY A 208 13.92 -23.79 17.01
C GLY A 208 14.64 -25.11 17.32
N VAL A 209 15.18 -25.75 16.28
CA VAL A 209 16.07 -26.91 16.36
C VAL A 209 17.52 -26.43 16.36
N GLU A 210 18.33 -26.96 17.28
CA GLU A 210 19.73 -26.59 17.41
C GLU A 210 20.50 -26.83 16.09
N LYS A 211 21.30 -25.84 15.68
CA LYS A 211 22.08 -25.84 14.41
C LYS A 211 21.24 -25.90 13.13
N CYS A 212 19.90 -25.86 13.22
CA CYS A 212 19.02 -25.71 12.06
C CYS A 212 18.74 -24.23 11.80
N GLY A 213 19.64 -23.57 11.06
CA GLY A 213 19.46 -22.16 10.69
C GLY A 213 18.42 -21.96 9.57
N PRO A 214 18.05 -20.70 9.27
CA PRO A 214 17.11 -20.33 8.20
C PRO A 214 17.42 -20.96 6.83
N GLY A 215 18.69 -21.12 6.47
CA GLY A 215 19.07 -21.74 5.19
C GLY A 215 18.66 -23.21 5.10
N ILE A 216 19.02 -24.01 6.12
CA ILE A 216 18.68 -25.43 6.19
C ILE A 216 17.16 -25.61 6.32
N ALA A 217 16.51 -24.78 7.15
CA ALA A 217 15.05 -24.80 7.28
C ALA A 217 14.34 -24.51 5.95
N ALA A 218 14.86 -23.61 5.12
CA ALA A 218 14.33 -23.35 3.78
C ALA A 218 14.48 -24.56 2.85
N GLU A 219 15.61 -25.27 2.89
CA GLU A 219 15.81 -26.48 2.09
C GLU A 219 14.83 -27.59 2.52
N ILE A 220 14.68 -27.82 3.84
CA ILE A 220 13.73 -28.80 4.38
C ILE A 220 12.29 -28.45 4.00
N ALA A 221 11.90 -27.17 4.09
CA ALA A 221 10.57 -26.72 3.69
C ALA A 221 10.30 -26.93 2.20
N LYS A 222 11.29 -26.66 1.33
CA LYS A 222 11.20 -26.91 -0.12
C LYS A 222 11.11 -28.39 -0.48
N ALA A 223 11.70 -29.25 0.34
CA ALA A 223 11.63 -30.70 0.22
C ALA A 223 10.28 -31.31 0.67
N LYS A 224 9.27 -30.47 0.92
CA LYS A 224 7.86 -30.87 1.18
C LYS A 224 7.61 -31.67 2.46
N PHE A 225 8.60 -31.78 3.35
CA PHE A 225 8.40 -32.34 4.69
C PHE A 225 7.29 -31.63 5.50
N GLY A 226 7.01 -30.36 5.19
CA GLY A 226 5.95 -29.59 5.85
C GLY A 226 4.54 -30.10 5.52
N GLU A 227 4.30 -30.48 4.26
CA GLU A 227 2.99 -30.99 3.83
C GLU A 227 2.66 -32.31 4.54
N ASP A 228 3.63 -33.22 4.60
CA ASP A 228 3.51 -34.49 5.33
C ASP A 228 3.19 -34.25 6.80
N LEU A 229 3.92 -33.33 7.44
CA LEU A 229 3.77 -33.00 8.85
C LEU A 229 2.38 -32.41 9.15
N LEU A 230 1.93 -31.48 8.33
CA LEU A 230 0.60 -30.88 8.47
C LEU A 230 -0.51 -31.91 8.23
N GLY A 231 -0.32 -32.80 7.25
CA GLY A 231 -1.23 -33.90 6.96
C GLY A 231 -1.41 -34.84 8.15
N ILE A 232 -0.33 -35.17 8.87
CA ILE A 232 -0.38 -35.99 10.08
C ILE A 232 -1.27 -35.33 11.15
N ILE A 233 -1.08 -34.03 11.42
CA ILE A 233 -1.86 -33.32 12.45
C ILE A 233 -3.34 -33.20 12.07
N VAL A 234 -3.62 -32.78 10.83
CA VAL A 234 -5.00 -32.60 10.34
C VAL A 234 -5.76 -33.92 10.31
N SER A 235 -5.08 -35.05 10.09
CA SER A 235 -5.71 -36.37 10.09
C SER A 235 -6.26 -36.81 11.46
N HIS A 236 -5.87 -36.15 12.55
CA HIS A 236 -6.28 -36.49 13.92
C HIS A 236 -6.07 -37.98 14.25
N ALA A 237 -4.98 -38.56 13.75
CA ALA A 237 -4.76 -39.99 13.84
C ALA A 237 -4.50 -40.44 15.29
N PRO A 238 -5.05 -41.60 15.72
CA PRO A 238 -4.86 -42.10 17.08
C PRO A 238 -3.42 -42.54 17.37
N ASP A 239 -2.62 -42.79 16.33
CA ASP A 239 -1.22 -43.20 16.33
C ASP A 239 -0.25 -42.03 16.07
N LEU A 240 -0.61 -40.82 16.55
CA LEU A 240 0.11 -39.58 16.28
C LEU A 240 1.61 -39.68 16.59
N ASP A 241 1.99 -40.21 17.76
CA ASP A 241 3.38 -40.31 18.19
C ASP A 241 4.21 -41.23 17.27
N SER A 242 3.61 -42.32 16.79
CA SER A 242 4.26 -43.25 15.85
C SER A 242 4.54 -42.57 14.52
N LYS A 243 3.54 -41.87 13.96
CA LYS A 243 3.67 -41.16 12.68
C LYS A 243 4.65 -40.00 12.75
N LEU A 244 4.67 -39.27 13.86
CA LEU A 244 5.69 -38.23 14.09
C LEU A 244 7.09 -38.83 14.23
N GLY A 245 7.20 -40.01 14.84
CA GLY A 245 8.44 -40.79 14.90
C GLY A 245 8.95 -41.16 13.50
N GLU A 246 8.12 -41.79 12.68
CA GLU A 246 8.45 -42.16 11.29
C GLU A 246 8.85 -40.93 10.46
N TRP A 247 8.10 -39.83 10.58
CA TRP A 247 8.41 -38.57 9.91
C TRP A 247 9.78 -38.02 10.34
N ARG A 248 10.09 -38.07 11.65
CA ARG A 248 11.36 -37.60 12.22
C ARG A 248 12.53 -38.45 11.75
N GLU A 249 12.39 -39.78 11.76
CA GLU A 249 13.42 -40.71 11.31
C GLU A 249 13.76 -40.47 9.85
N ARG A 250 12.74 -40.31 9.00
CA ARG A 250 12.94 -39.98 7.58
C ARG A 250 13.65 -38.63 7.40
N LEU A 251 13.25 -37.59 8.12
CA LEU A 251 13.92 -36.29 8.05
C LEU A 251 15.38 -36.40 8.49
N GLN A 252 15.65 -37.10 9.60
CA GLN A 252 17.01 -37.29 10.11
C GLN A 252 17.87 -38.10 9.13
N TYR A 253 17.31 -39.14 8.50
CA TYR A 253 17.99 -39.94 7.48
C TYR A 253 18.40 -39.09 6.27
N GLU A 254 17.51 -38.24 5.77
CA GLU A 254 17.82 -37.36 4.65
C GLU A 254 18.84 -36.28 5.03
N LEU A 255 18.81 -35.77 6.26
CA LEU A 255 19.82 -34.81 6.74
C LEU A 255 21.22 -35.45 6.82
N ASP A 256 21.31 -36.71 7.21
CA ASP A 256 22.59 -37.44 7.32
C ASP A 256 23.11 -37.92 5.95
N SER A 257 22.23 -38.45 5.10
CA SER A 257 22.61 -39.12 3.85
C SER A 257 22.50 -38.23 2.61
N ASN A 258 21.50 -37.33 2.57
CA ASN A 258 21.01 -36.60 1.41
C ASN A 258 20.83 -37.51 0.17
N GLU A 259 20.27 -38.71 0.37
CA GLU A 259 20.11 -39.70 -0.69
C GLU A 259 19.15 -39.22 -1.79
N SER A 260 18.03 -38.60 -1.39
CA SER A 260 17.05 -38.06 -2.33
C SER A 260 17.50 -36.77 -3.02
N GLY A 261 18.63 -36.19 -2.62
CA GLY A 261 19.16 -34.96 -3.20
C GLY A 261 18.32 -33.72 -2.89
N TYR A 262 17.58 -33.73 -1.78
CA TYR A 262 16.77 -32.60 -1.32
C TYR A 262 17.59 -31.39 -0.90
N PHE A 263 18.79 -31.62 -0.37
CA PHE A 263 19.66 -30.61 0.22
C PHE A 263 20.84 -30.29 -0.68
N VAL A 264 21.42 -29.09 -0.52
CA VAL A 264 22.64 -28.71 -1.26
C VAL A 264 23.83 -29.54 -0.79
N ASN A 265 23.93 -29.73 0.53
CA ASN A 265 24.95 -30.53 1.20
C ASN A 265 24.30 -31.44 2.24
N LYS A 266 25.04 -32.45 2.70
CA LYS A 266 24.63 -33.23 3.88
C LYS A 266 24.75 -32.36 5.14
N HIS A 267 23.82 -32.53 6.07
CA HIS A 267 23.73 -31.74 7.30
C HIS A 267 23.79 -32.62 8.58
N PRO A 268 24.80 -33.50 8.76
CA PRO A 268 24.84 -34.46 9.89
C PRO A 268 25.03 -33.80 11.26
N ALA A 269 25.35 -32.51 11.29
CA ALA A 269 25.45 -31.71 12.51
C ALA A 269 24.08 -31.31 13.08
N VAL A 270 23.02 -31.34 12.26
CA VAL A 270 21.65 -31.07 12.69
C VAL A 270 21.05 -32.37 13.22
N ARG A 271 20.67 -32.36 14.50
CA ARG A 271 20.03 -33.49 15.17
C ARG A 271 18.62 -33.08 15.57
N ILE A 272 17.63 -33.80 15.06
CA ILE A 272 16.23 -33.54 15.36
C ILE A 272 15.91 -34.11 16.75
N PRO A 273 15.48 -33.28 17.72
CA PRO A 273 15.16 -33.76 19.07
C PRO A 273 14.00 -34.76 19.13
N GLU A 274 13.98 -35.64 20.12
CA GLU A 274 12.89 -36.62 20.30
C GLU A 274 11.53 -36.00 20.66
N ASN A 275 11.54 -34.77 21.18
CA ASN A 275 10.33 -34.00 21.46
C ASN A 275 9.90 -33.12 20.26
N PHE A 276 10.65 -33.12 19.16
CA PHE A 276 10.33 -32.35 17.96
C PHE A 276 9.60 -33.23 16.93
N PRO A 277 8.54 -32.75 16.27
CA PRO A 277 7.87 -31.48 16.48
C PRO A 277 6.92 -31.54 17.70
N ASP A 278 6.84 -30.44 18.46
CA ASP A 278 5.84 -30.31 19.54
C ASP A 278 4.43 -30.17 18.93
N PRO A 279 3.51 -31.13 19.14
CA PRO A 279 2.17 -31.09 18.56
C PRO A 279 1.35 -29.88 19.02
N THR A 280 1.60 -29.38 20.23
CA THR A 280 0.90 -28.23 20.80
C THR A 280 1.27 -26.95 20.03
N ILE A 281 2.56 -26.77 19.76
CA ILE A 281 3.07 -25.62 19.02
C ILE A 281 2.60 -25.66 17.57
N LEU A 282 2.64 -26.84 16.96
CA LEU A 282 2.15 -27.03 15.60
C LEU A 282 0.65 -26.70 15.49
N LYS A 283 -0.16 -27.08 16.49
CA LYS A 283 -1.58 -26.71 16.55
C LYS A 283 -1.83 -25.21 16.59
N TYR A 284 -0.97 -24.40 17.25
CA TYR A 284 -1.14 -22.95 17.24
C TYR A 284 -1.08 -22.35 15.83
N TYR A 285 -0.25 -22.90 14.93
CA TYR A 285 -0.19 -22.48 13.53
C TYR A 285 -1.22 -23.17 12.63
N ALA A 286 -1.42 -24.48 12.82
CA ALA A 286 -2.27 -25.30 11.97
C ALA A 286 -3.77 -25.02 12.20
N GLU A 287 -4.15 -24.84 13.48
CA GLU A 287 -5.52 -24.70 13.96
C GLU A 287 -5.60 -23.55 14.98
N PRO A 288 -5.31 -22.31 14.56
CA PRO A 288 -5.33 -21.17 15.46
C PRO A 288 -6.74 -20.92 16.02
N LYS A 289 -6.81 -20.31 17.20
CA LYS A 289 -8.07 -19.90 17.81
C LYS A 289 -8.66 -18.71 17.03
N VAL A 290 -9.60 -19.01 16.14
CA VAL A 290 -10.30 -18.06 15.26
C VAL A 290 -11.81 -18.24 15.36
N SER A 291 -12.57 -17.29 14.82
CA SER A 291 -14.02 -17.37 14.82
C SER A 291 -14.54 -18.52 13.95
N ASN A 292 -15.64 -19.12 14.42
CA ASN A 292 -16.27 -20.25 13.76
C ASN A 292 -17.08 -19.81 12.53
N HIS A 293 -17.71 -20.76 11.82
CA HIS A 293 -18.43 -20.45 10.59
C HIS A 293 -19.68 -19.58 10.81
N ASP A 294 -20.41 -19.83 11.90
CA ASP A 294 -21.64 -19.10 12.23
C ASP A 294 -21.33 -17.66 12.63
N GLU A 295 -20.32 -17.46 13.49
CA GLU A 295 -19.82 -16.13 13.86
C GLU A 295 -19.37 -15.31 12.64
N MET A 296 -18.73 -15.96 11.65
CA MET A 296 -18.33 -15.33 10.40
C MET A 296 -19.53 -14.95 9.52
N ALA A 297 -20.56 -15.79 9.49
CA ALA A 297 -21.81 -15.50 8.77
C ALA A 297 -22.53 -14.29 9.41
N ASP A 298 -22.62 -14.26 10.74
CA ASP A 298 -23.19 -13.15 11.50
C ASP A 298 -22.41 -11.85 11.26
N LEU A 299 -21.07 -11.92 11.35
CA LEU A 299 -20.21 -10.78 11.11
C LEU A 299 -20.40 -10.24 9.68
N ARG A 300 -20.47 -11.11 8.68
CA ARG A 300 -20.74 -10.71 7.28
C ARG A 300 -22.08 -9.96 7.17
N HIS A 301 -23.12 -10.43 7.85
CA HIS A 301 -24.42 -9.76 7.87
C HIS A 301 -24.33 -8.38 8.55
N GLN A 302 -23.67 -8.29 9.70
CA GLN A 302 -23.49 -7.05 10.45
C GLN A 302 -22.69 -5.98 9.69
N LEU A 303 -21.71 -6.39 8.89
CA LEU A 303 -20.82 -5.48 8.17
C LEU A 303 -21.46 -4.91 6.89
N LYS A 304 -22.51 -5.54 6.35
CA LYS A 304 -23.12 -5.21 5.05
C LYS A 304 -23.36 -3.71 4.82
N ASN A 305 -23.76 -2.98 5.87
CA ASN A 305 -24.07 -1.54 5.81
C ASN A 305 -23.14 -0.67 6.68
N LYS A 306 -22.01 -1.20 7.15
CA LYS A 306 -21.09 -0.45 8.04
C LYS A 306 -20.06 0.37 7.27
N TRP A 307 -19.49 -0.14 6.17
CA TRP A 307 -18.38 0.52 5.47
C TRP A 307 -18.72 1.84 4.76
N ASP A 308 -19.98 2.01 4.32
CA ASP A 308 -20.41 3.18 3.55
C ASP A 308 -21.31 4.13 4.35
N ARG A 309 -21.12 4.20 5.68
CA ARG A 309 -21.77 5.18 6.55
C ARG A 309 -21.15 6.56 6.38
N GLU A 310 -21.99 7.60 6.34
CA GLU A 310 -21.52 8.97 6.17
C GLU A 310 -20.60 9.39 7.33
N ILE A 311 -19.46 9.97 6.99
CA ILE A 311 -18.50 10.49 7.96
C ILE A 311 -19.11 11.70 8.67
N ASN A 312 -18.89 11.82 9.98
CA ASN A 312 -19.27 12.98 10.77
C ASN A 312 -18.02 13.82 11.11
N PRO A 313 -17.73 14.91 10.37
CA PRO A 313 -16.56 15.74 10.61
C PRO A 313 -16.54 16.39 11.99
N LEU A 314 -17.72 16.67 12.59
CA LEU A 314 -17.82 17.21 13.94
C LEU A 314 -17.33 16.20 14.99
N ALA A 315 -17.68 14.92 14.84
CA ALA A 315 -17.22 13.88 15.75
C ALA A 315 -15.68 13.74 15.72
N ILE A 316 -15.08 13.80 14.51
CA ILE A 316 -13.63 13.79 14.31
C ILE A 316 -12.99 15.06 14.89
N ARG A 317 -13.61 16.22 14.68
CA ARG A 317 -13.18 17.52 15.22
C ARG A 317 -13.13 17.52 16.76
N SER A 318 -14.15 16.99 17.42
CA SER A 318 -14.19 16.87 18.88
C SER A 318 -13.07 15.99 19.41
N PHE A 319 -12.83 14.84 18.77
CA PHE A 319 -11.72 13.95 19.14
C PHE A 319 -10.36 14.63 18.98
N ALA A 320 -10.14 15.32 17.87
CA ALA A 320 -8.89 16.04 17.63
C ALA A 320 -8.64 17.15 18.66
N ALA A 321 -9.69 17.84 19.12
CA ALA A 321 -9.58 18.84 20.19
C ALA A 321 -9.15 18.21 21.53
N GLU A 322 -9.79 17.10 21.89
CA GLU A 322 -9.62 16.45 23.18
C GLU A 322 -8.30 15.69 23.29
N PHE A 323 -8.00 14.86 22.29
CA PHE A 323 -6.90 13.89 22.34
C PHE A 323 -5.66 14.32 21.57
N LEU A 324 -5.78 15.18 20.54
CA LEU A 324 -4.63 15.64 19.75
C LEU A 324 -4.22 17.09 20.04
N ASP A 325 -4.93 17.74 20.98
CA ASP A 325 -4.77 19.15 21.37
C ASP A 325 -4.98 20.16 20.23
N TRP A 326 -5.76 19.78 19.21
CA TRP A 326 -6.13 20.67 18.11
C TRP A 326 -7.34 21.50 18.51
N LYS A 327 -7.15 22.42 19.45
CA LYS A 327 -8.21 23.30 19.99
C LYS A 327 -8.41 24.56 19.13
N TYR A 328 -9.52 25.26 19.40
CA TYR A 328 -9.86 26.56 18.81
C TYR A 328 -9.99 26.54 17.26
N ARG A 329 -10.18 27.72 16.68
CA ARG A 329 -10.23 27.93 15.23
C ARG A 329 -9.02 27.40 14.46
N SER A 330 -7.81 27.43 15.04
CA SER A 330 -6.62 26.85 14.40
C SER A 330 -6.71 25.33 14.26
N GLY A 331 -7.17 24.64 15.30
CA GLY A 331 -7.38 23.19 15.29
C GLY A 331 -8.47 22.79 14.32
N ALA A 332 -9.61 23.50 14.33
CA ALA A 332 -10.69 23.29 13.36
C ALA A 332 -10.21 23.46 11.91
N ARG A 333 -9.44 24.53 11.62
CA ARG A 333 -8.85 24.76 10.29
C ARG A 333 -7.94 23.60 9.86
N LYS A 334 -7.15 23.04 10.80
CA LYS A 334 -6.29 21.88 10.54
C LYS A 334 -7.11 20.64 10.20
N VAL A 335 -8.20 20.38 10.94
CA VAL A 335 -9.12 19.28 10.64
C VAL A 335 -9.76 19.43 9.27
N ILE A 336 -10.20 20.65 8.91
CA ILE A 336 -10.77 20.93 7.57
C ILE A 336 -9.75 20.63 6.47
N LYS A 337 -8.52 21.16 6.60
CA LYS A 337 -7.42 20.89 5.66
C LYS A 337 -7.22 19.39 5.44
N ASN A 338 -7.20 18.63 6.53
CA ASN A 338 -6.88 17.21 6.49
C ASN A 338 -8.03 16.34 5.94
N LEU A 339 -9.28 16.71 6.20
CA LEU A 339 -10.46 15.93 5.80
C LEU A 339 -10.98 16.25 4.41
N ALA A 340 -10.72 17.46 3.88
CA ALA A 340 -11.33 17.91 2.64
C ALA A 340 -11.03 16.95 1.47
N GLU A 341 -9.76 16.69 1.16
CA GLU A 341 -9.40 15.78 0.06
C GLU A 341 -9.93 14.35 0.24
N PRO A 342 -9.75 13.68 1.39
CA PRO A 342 -10.33 12.35 1.61
C PRO A 342 -11.86 12.31 1.45
N LEU A 343 -12.59 13.32 1.94
CA LEU A 343 -14.04 13.36 1.84
C LEU A 343 -14.53 13.56 0.40
N VAL A 344 -13.80 14.31 -0.43
CA VAL A 344 -14.10 14.40 -1.87
C VAL A 344 -14.02 13.01 -2.49
N SER A 345 -12.89 12.32 -2.37
CA SER A 345 -12.71 10.98 -2.94
C SER A 345 -13.75 9.99 -2.42
N TYR A 346 -14.01 10.00 -1.11
CA TYR A 346 -14.99 9.13 -0.46
C TYR A 346 -16.41 9.33 -0.99
N ARG A 347 -16.86 10.58 -1.14
CA ARG A 347 -18.22 10.91 -1.61
C ARG A 347 -18.38 10.70 -3.11
N LEU A 348 -17.35 11.01 -3.90
CA LEU A 348 -17.34 10.72 -5.34
C LEU A 348 -17.48 9.22 -5.60
N ARG A 349 -16.70 8.39 -4.90
CA ARG A 349 -16.79 6.92 -4.99
C ARG A 349 -18.20 6.42 -4.64
N ARG A 350 -18.86 7.03 -3.66
CA ARG A 350 -20.23 6.69 -3.23
C ARG A 350 -21.34 7.34 -4.08
N GLN A 351 -20.98 8.12 -5.10
CA GLN A 351 -21.92 8.88 -5.94
C GLN A 351 -22.84 9.78 -5.11
N ARG A 352 -22.30 10.39 -4.05
CA ARG A 352 -23.00 11.33 -3.18
C ARG A 352 -22.55 12.77 -3.46
N PRO A 353 -23.38 13.78 -3.15
CA PRO A 353 -22.98 15.17 -3.24
C PRO A 353 -21.71 15.40 -2.42
N VAL A 354 -20.72 16.08 -3.02
CA VAL A 354 -19.42 16.32 -2.37
C VAL A 354 -19.55 17.39 -1.27
N SER A 355 -20.43 18.37 -1.43
CA SER A 355 -20.76 19.35 -0.39
C SER A 355 -21.48 18.67 0.78
N ALA A 356 -21.05 18.96 2.01
CA ALA A 356 -21.74 18.51 3.23
C ALA A 356 -22.99 19.35 3.54
N ILE A 357 -23.07 20.57 2.99
CA ILE A 357 -24.14 21.52 3.25
C ILE A 357 -25.12 21.56 2.07
N SER A 358 -26.41 21.54 2.38
CA SER A 358 -27.51 21.72 1.42
C SER A 358 -28.00 23.17 1.33
N GLY A 359 -27.45 24.07 2.16
CA GLY A 359 -27.81 25.49 2.25
C GLY A 359 -26.79 26.41 1.58
N PRO A 360 -26.76 27.71 1.97
CA PRO A 360 -25.75 28.64 1.46
C PRO A 360 -24.34 28.21 1.85
N SER A 361 -23.35 28.54 1.01
CA SER A 361 -21.95 28.24 1.26
C SER A 361 -21.49 28.80 2.62
N LEU A 362 -20.62 28.06 3.31
CA LEU A 362 -19.95 28.57 4.50
C LEU A 362 -18.81 29.54 4.14
N ALA A 363 -18.41 29.59 2.86
CA ALA A 363 -17.49 30.58 2.36
C ALA A 363 -18.23 31.90 2.08
N PRO A 364 -17.76 33.03 2.66
CA PRO A 364 -18.27 34.34 2.31
C PRO A 364 -18.11 34.59 0.80
N GLU A 365 -19.18 35.06 0.14
CA GLU A 365 -19.15 35.52 -1.27
C GLU A 365 -18.76 34.44 -2.30
N CYS A 366 -18.96 33.15 -1.98
CA CYS A 366 -18.72 32.07 -2.95
C CYS A 366 -19.94 31.82 -3.84
N ASP A 367 -20.08 32.62 -4.91
CA ASP A 367 -21.15 32.45 -5.91
C ASP A 367 -20.78 31.48 -7.05
N THR A 368 -19.51 31.05 -7.10
CA THR A 368 -19.00 30.25 -8.22
C THR A 368 -19.25 28.76 -8.00
N PRO A 369 -19.95 28.07 -8.92
CA PRO A 369 -20.12 26.62 -8.81
C PRO A 369 -18.77 25.92 -9.03
N TRP A 370 -18.43 25.01 -8.12
CA TRP A 370 -17.23 24.17 -8.17
C TRP A 370 -17.60 22.73 -8.62
N LEU A 371 -16.61 21.89 -8.90
CA LEU A 371 -16.72 20.57 -9.53
C LEU A 371 -17.35 20.57 -10.94
N GLN A 372 -17.18 21.65 -11.69
CA GLN A 372 -17.80 21.80 -13.01
C GLN A 372 -16.87 21.40 -14.17
N LYS A 373 -15.57 21.19 -13.91
CA LYS A 373 -14.60 20.83 -14.95
C LYS A 373 -13.40 20.08 -14.39
N VAL A 374 -12.84 19.22 -15.23
CA VAL A 374 -11.49 18.66 -15.02
C VAL A 374 -10.47 19.59 -15.67
N TYR A 375 -9.40 19.89 -14.94
CA TYR A 375 -8.38 20.85 -15.39
C TYR A 375 -7.23 20.17 -16.12
N LYS A 376 -6.75 19.06 -15.58
CA LYS A 376 -5.55 18.34 -16.02
C LYS A 376 -5.71 16.85 -15.73
N SER A 377 -4.93 16.04 -16.43
CA SER A 377 -4.65 14.65 -16.09
C SER A 377 -3.16 14.49 -15.85
N ARG A 378 -2.79 13.61 -14.91
CA ARG A 378 -1.40 13.21 -14.67
C ARG A 378 -1.33 11.71 -14.42
N VAL A 379 -0.11 11.21 -14.54
CA VAL A 379 0.29 9.88 -14.09
C VAL A 379 1.46 10.10 -13.15
N SER A 380 1.36 9.61 -11.91
CA SER A 380 2.35 9.88 -10.85
C SER A 380 3.08 8.59 -10.46
N PHE A 381 4.36 8.73 -10.07
CA PHE A 381 5.11 7.63 -9.48
C PHE A 381 4.52 7.19 -8.13
N GLY A 382 4.05 8.12 -7.30
CA GLY A 382 3.45 7.78 -6.00
C GLY A 382 2.18 6.92 -6.07
N THR A 383 1.56 6.84 -7.25
CA THR A 383 0.40 5.99 -7.55
C THR A 383 0.73 4.86 -8.52
N ASP A 384 2.02 4.53 -8.71
CA ASP A 384 2.51 3.49 -9.63
C ASP A 384 1.93 3.57 -11.05
N GLY A 385 1.80 4.78 -11.56
CA GLY A 385 1.33 4.99 -12.92
C GLY A 385 -0.20 5.03 -13.07
N MET A 386 -0.97 5.06 -11.98
CA MET A 386 -2.41 5.28 -12.08
C MET A 386 -2.72 6.69 -12.57
N THR A 387 -3.72 6.81 -13.45
CA THR A 387 -4.21 8.10 -13.94
C THR A 387 -4.98 8.84 -12.86
N GLU A 388 -4.64 10.11 -12.67
CA GLU A 388 -5.33 11.03 -11.76
C GLU A 388 -5.86 12.24 -12.53
N LEU A 389 -7.06 12.69 -12.19
CA LEU A 389 -7.70 13.88 -12.73
C LEU A 389 -7.66 15.02 -11.70
N GLN A 390 -7.32 16.22 -12.16
CA GLN A 390 -7.35 17.42 -11.34
C GLN A 390 -8.72 18.06 -11.36
N ILE A 391 -9.36 18.13 -10.20
CA ILE A 391 -10.67 18.76 -9.96
C ILE A 391 -10.54 19.88 -8.93
N ASP A 392 -11.56 20.73 -8.83
CA ASP A 392 -11.64 21.76 -7.81
C ASP A 392 -12.58 21.39 -6.65
N MET A 393 -12.25 21.86 -5.45
CA MET A 393 -13.06 21.66 -4.25
C MET A 393 -13.07 22.93 -3.41
N LEU A 394 -14.11 23.10 -2.61
CA LEU A 394 -14.19 24.14 -1.58
C LEU A 394 -14.08 23.48 -0.18
N PRO A 395 -12.92 23.53 0.48
CA PRO A 395 -12.66 22.72 1.69
C PRO A 395 -13.68 22.91 2.80
N ILE A 396 -14.11 24.14 3.07
CA ILE A 396 -15.07 24.40 4.15
C ILE A 396 -16.46 23.80 3.88
N ASP A 397 -16.92 23.82 2.63
CA ASP A 397 -18.23 23.27 2.24
C ASP A 397 -18.20 21.75 2.12
N VAL A 398 -17.06 21.20 1.66
CA VAL A 398 -16.81 19.75 1.68
C VAL A 398 -16.86 19.24 3.12
N VAL A 399 -16.19 19.90 4.06
CA VAL A 399 -16.11 19.39 5.44
C VAL A 399 -17.35 19.79 6.27
N GLY A 400 -17.97 20.93 5.99
CA GLY A 400 -19.17 21.40 6.68
C GLY A 400 -18.95 21.86 8.12
N LEU A 401 -17.70 22.17 8.51
CA LEU A 401 -17.36 22.70 9.83
C LEU A 401 -17.35 24.23 9.80
N ASP A 402 -18.28 24.84 10.52
CA ASP A 402 -18.38 26.28 10.67
C ASP A 402 -17.32 26.82 11.64
N LEU A 403 -16.31 27.48 11.09
CA LEU A 403 -15.20 28.07 11.85
C LEU A 403 -15.62 29.26 12.72
N MET A 404 -16.74 29.90 12.44
CA MET A 404 -17.18 31.06 13.22
C MET A 404 -17.79 30.64 14.56
N LYS A 405 -18.34 29.43 14.64
CA LYS A 405 -18.82 28.79 15.88
C LYS A 405 -17.69 28.32 16.80
N GLU A 406 -16.47 28.20 16.28
CA GLU A 406 -15.31 27.78 17.06
C GLU A 406 -14.74 28.95 17.87
N GLU A 407 -14.28 28.63 19.09
CA GLU A 407 -13.63 29.58 19.97
C GLU A 407 -12.40 30.21 19.29
N PRO A 408 -12.22 31.54 19.40
CA PRO A 408 -11.04 32.19 18.88
C PRO A 408 -9.78 31.68 19.58
N ASN A 409 -8.68 31.67 18.86
CA ASN A 409 -7.38 31.34 19.43
C ASN A 409 -7.04 32.32 20.58
N PRO A 410 -6.47 31.84 21.70
CA PRO A 410 -6.00 32.73 22.75
C PRO A 410 -4.95 33.71 22.18
N PRO A 411 -4.90 34.96 22.68
CA PRO A 411 -3.90 35.92 22.25
C PRO A 411 -2.50 35.36 22.52
N GLN A 412 -1.60 35.47 21.54
CA GLN A 412 -0.20 35.11 21.75
C GLN A 412 0.38 36.05 22.82
N PRO A 413 1.17 35.54 23.79
CA PRO A 413 1.82 36.41 24.76
C PRO A 413 2.69 37.42 24.01
N ALA A 414 2.52 38.71 24.31
CA ALA A 414 3.37 39.76 23.79
C ALA A 414 4.79 39.49 24.31
N SER A 415 5.69 39.07 23.43
CA SER A 415 7.10 38.96 23.77
C SER A 415 7.67 40.36 23.93
N GLU A 416 7.92 40.76 25.17
CA GLU A 416 8.83 41.85 25.48
C GLU A 416 10.21 41.50 24.91
N THR A 417 10.80 42.50 24.28
CA THR A 417 12.10 42.54 23.57
C THR A 417 13.24 41.87 24.34
N GLU A 418 13.71 40.72 23.86
CA GLU A 418 15.07 40.15 24.06
C GLU A 418 15.31 39.17 22.89
N PRO A 419 16.46 39.22 22.17
CA PRO A 419 16.71 38.37 21.01
C PRO A 419 17.09 36.97 21.48
N SER A 420 16.08 36.20 21.87
CA SER A 420 16.20 34.78 22.20
C SER A 420 15.53 33.96 21.10
N LEU A 421 16.33 33.04 20.53
CA LEU A 421 16.02 32.04 19.52
C LEU A 421 14.51 31.77 19.37
N GLU A 422 13.92 32.32 18.29
CA GLU A 422 12.55 32.05 17.88
C GLU A 422 12.35 30.56 17.64
N THR A 423 11.91 29.85 18.69
CA THR A 423 11.44 28.47 18.55
C THR A 423 10.00 28.55 18.07
N ALA A 424 9.82 28.76 16.76
CA ALA A 424 8.54 28.67 16.08
C ALA A 424 8.02 27.23 16.11
N GLN A 425 7.47 26.79 17.24
CA GLN A 425 6.63 25.59 17.32
C GLN A 425 5.24 25.92 16.79
N PHE A 426 5.14 26.19 15.49
CA PHE A 426 3.88 26.09 14.76
C PHE A 426 4.12 25.23 13.52
N GLY A 427 3.84 23.94 13.67
CA GLY A 427 3.57 23.01 12.58
C GLY A 427 4.61 23.03 11.47
N GLY A 428 5.84 22.63 11.80
CA GLY A 428 6.70 22.04 10.78
C GLY A 428 5.97 20.88 10.10
N GLU A 429 6.27 20.69 8.84
CA GLU A 429 5.98 19.48 8.07
C GLU A 429 6.65 18.28 8.76
N GLU A 430 6.09 17.84 9.89
CA GLU A 430 6.33 16.51 10.44
C GLU A 430 5.36 15.56 9.75
N ASP A 431 5.48 15.47 8.44
CA ASP A 431 4.98 14.33 7.72
C ASP A 431 5.89 13.15 8.07
N GLU A 432 5.35 12.21 8.86
CA GLU A 432 5.76 10.80 8.96
C GLU A 432 7.26 10.51 8.70
N ALA A 433 8.16 11.11 9.48
CA ALA A 433 9.55 10.69 9.52
C ALA A 433 9.66 9.47 10.44
N GLU A 434 9.54 8.27 9.89
CA GLU A 434 10.10 7.08 10.53
C GLU A 434 11.64 7.21 10.50
N LEU A 435 12.25 7.17 11.68
CA LEU A 435 13.69 7.41 11.89
C LEU A 435 14.54 6.29 11.27
N ALA A 436 15.26 6.58 10.19
CA ALA A 436 16.49 5.88 9.83
C ALA A 436 17.69 6.53 10.58
N PRO A 437 18.76 5.78 10.91
CA PRO A 437 19.91 6.33 11.60
C PRO A 437 20.78 7.14 10.62
N GLU A 438 20.91 8.45 10.82
CA GLU A 438 21.86 9.29 10.09
C GLU A 438 23.04 9.74 10.98
N GLU A 439 24.26 9.58 10.45
CA GLU A 439 25.51 10.15 10.95
C GLU A 439 25.61 11.66 10.66
N PRO A 440 26.36 12.45 11.45
CA PRO A 440 26.32 13.91 11.39
C PRO A 440 27.22 14.51 10.29
N GLN A 441 26.65 15.40 9.47
CA GLN A 441 27.41 16.35 8.64
C GLN A 441 26.96 17.82 8.82
N PRO A 442 27.86 18.79 8.55
CA PRO A 442 27.81 20.11 9.19
C PRO A 442 26.92 21.15 8.49
N THR A 443 26.56 22.14 9.27
CA THR A 443 25.52 23.15 9.06
C THR A 443 25.88 24.22 8.03
N THR A 444 24.95 24.53 7.11
CA THR A 444 24.94 25.79 6.36
C THR A 444 23.60 26.50 6.59
N SER A 445 23.65 27.84 6.67
CA SER A 445 22.60 28.72 7.20
C SER A 445 21.33 28.75 6.34
N SER A 446 20.19 28.37 6.92
CA SER A 446 18.88 28.37 6.28
C SER A 446 18.20 29.74 6.40
N LYS A 447 17.71 30.27 5.27
CA LYS A 447 16.84 31.45 5.23
C LYS A 447 15.42 31.06 5.67
N THR A 448 14.85 31.81 6.59
CA THR A 448 13.50 31.60 7.17
C THR A 448 12.43 31.75 6.09
N ARG A 449 11.77 30.65 5.73
CA ARG A 449 10.68 30.61 4.74
C ARG A 449 9.34 30.85 5.45
N VAL A 450 8.75 32.03 5.26
CA VAL A 450 7.39 32.33 5.76
C VAL A 450 6.38 31.44 5.02
N THR A 451 5.75 30.50 5.72
CA THR A 451 4.74 29.60 5.15
C THR A 451 3.39 30.33 5.02
N LYS A 452 2.82 30.37 3.80
CA LYS A 452 1.50 30.97 3.55
C LYS A 452 0.42 30.18 4.30
N ARG A 453 -0.48 30.88 4.99
CA ARG A 453 -1.61 30.30 5.73
C ARG A 453 -2.56 29.57 4.76
N TYR A 454 -2.93 28.33 5.08
CA TYR A 454 -3.91 27.55 4.30
C TYR A 454 -5.29 28.21 4.34
N ASP A 455 -5.84 28.51 3.16
CA ASP A 455 -7.14 29.16 3.01
C ASP A 455 -8.25 28.13 2.78
N VAL A 456 -9.11 27.97 3.78
CA VAL A 456 -10.25 27.05 3.77
C VAL A 456 -11.47 27.57 3.00
N TYR A 457 -11.54 28.89 2.76
CA TYR A 457 -12.66 29.55 2.09
C TYR A 457 -12.43 29.70 0.58
N GLY A 458 -11.19 29.52 0.13
CA GLY A 458 -10.83 29.55 -1.29
C GLY A 458 -11.06 28.20 -1.99
N ILE A 459 -11.41 28.26 -3.28
CA ILE A 459 -11.45 27.09 -4.16
C ILE A 459 -10.02 26.55 -4.34
N GLN A 460 -9.84 25.26 -4.08
CA GLN A 460 -8.58 24.55 -4.20
C GLN A 460 -8.65 23.49 -5.28
N LYS A 461 -7.49 23.09 -5.81
CA LYS A 461 -7.38 22.00 -6.79
C LYS A 461 -6.76 20.79 -6.13
N MET A 462 -7.34 19.63 -6.37
CA MET A 462 -6.84 18.35 -5.87
C MET A 462 -6.81 17.31 -6.98
N TRP A 463 -6.05 16.24 -6.76
CA TRP A 463 -5.95 15.11 -7.67
C TRP A 463 -6.76 13.94 -7.14
N VAL A 464 -7.56 13.31 -8.00
CA VAL A 464 -8.39 12.15 -7.67
C VAL A 464 -8.15 11.07 -8.72
N LEU A 465 -8.13 9.80 -8.32
CA LEU A 465 -8.04 8.68 -9.24
C LEU A 465 -9.12 8.78 -10.32
N GLU A 466 -8.74 8.54 -11.58
CA GLU A 466 -9.65 8.60 -12.72
C GLU A 466 -10.87 7.69 -12.53
N SER A 467 -10.67 6.48 -12.02
CA SER A 467 -11.75 5.53 -11.73
C SER A 467 -12.77 6.07 -10.71
N VAL A 468 -12.31 6.78 -9.67
CA VAL A 468 -13.18 7.43 -8.68
C VAL A 468 -13.91 8.64 -9.29
N ALA A 469 -13.20 9.45 -10.07
CA ALA A 469 -13.79 10.61 -10.74
C ALA A 469 -14.87 10.21 -11.76
N LYS A 470 -14.66 9.11 -12.51
CA LYS A 470 -15.65 8.56 -13.44
C LYS A 470 -16.93 8.10 -12.75
N LEU A 471 -16.82 7.54 -11.54
CA LEU A 471 -17.99 7.14 -10.75
C LEU A 471 -18.78 8.35 -10.25
N GLY A 472 -18.11 9.33 -9.64
CA GLY A 472 -18.79 10.45 -8.97
C GLY A 472 -19.15 11.63 -9.87
N LEU A 473 -18.43 11.83 -10.98
CA LEU A 473 -18.60 12.95 -11.92
C LEU A 473 -18.61 12.49 -13.39
N PRO A 474 -19.44 11.51 -13.77
CA PRO A 474 -19.39 10.91 -15.10
C PRO A 474 -19.58 11.93 -16.22
N VAL A 475 -20.49 12.90 -16.04
CA VAL A 475 -20.78 13.94 -17.04
C VAL A 475 -19.60 14.89 -17.23
N VAL A 476 -18.95 15.30 -16.14
CA VAL A 476 -17.82 16.24 -16.17
C VAL A 476 -16.59 15.59 -16.77
N VAL A 477 -16.33 14.32 -16.41
CA VAL A 477 -15.20 13.55 -16.96
C VAL A 477 -15.41 13.29 -18.45
N LYS A 478 -16.60 12.85 -18.87
CA LYS A 478 -16.91 12.61 -20.29
C LYS A 478 -16.73 13.87 -21.14
N LYS A 479 -17.23 15.01 -20.68
CA LYS A 479 -17.04 16.30 -21.36
C LYS A 479 -15.55 16.63 -21.53
N TRP A 480 -14.74 16.38 -20.51
CA TRP A 480 -13.30 16.61 -20.58
C TRP A 480 -12.61 15.63 -21.55
N GLU A 481 -12.98 14.35 -21.56
CA GLU A 481 -12.48 13.35 -22.50
C GLU A 481 -12.79 13.73 -23.96
N ASP A 482 -14.03 14.16 -24.24
CA ASP A 482 -14.45 14.64 -25.55
C ASP A 482 -13.62 15.86 -26.00
N GLU A 483 -13.40 16.82 -25.09
CA GLU A 483 -12.55 17.99 -25.36
C GLU A 483 -11.09 17.60 -25.65
N GLN A 484 -10.54 16.59 -24.96
CA GLN A 484 -9.19 16.09 -25.23
C GLN A 484 -9.12 15.35 -26.56
N ALA A 485 -10.11 14.53 -26.89
CA ALA A 485 -10.20 13.81 -28.16
C ALA A 485 -10.27 14.78 -29.34
N GLU A 486 -11.06 15.85 -29.25
CA GLU A 486 -11.11 16.90 -30.27
C GLU A 486 -9.80 17.68 -30.40
N LYS A 487 -9.11 17.96 -29.29
CA LYS A 487 -7.76 18.56 -29.33
C LYS A 487 -6.75 17.62 -30.00
N ALA A 488 -6.79 16.33 -29.70
CA ALA A 488 -5.93 15.32 -30.31
C ALA A 488 -6.18 15.20 -31.82
N LYS A 489 -7.45 15.16 -32.26
CA LYS A 489 -7.83 15.19 -33.68
C LYS A 489 -7.33 16.45 -34.38
N LYS A 490 -7.48 17.63 -33.77
CA LYS A 490 -6.95 18.90 -34.31
C LYS A 490 -5.43 18.92 -34.40
N ALA A 491 -4.73 18.30 -33.46
CA ALA A 491 -3.28 18.19 -33.47
C ALA A 491 -2.75 17.18 -34.51
N ALA A 492 -3.51 16.10 -34.75
CA ALA A 492 -3.19 15.07 -35.75
C ALA A 492 -3.56 15.49 -37.19
N ALA A 493 -4.40 16.51 -37.38
CA ALA A 493 -4.74 17.03 -38.70
C ALA A 493 -3.47 17.57 -39.41
N PRO A 494 -3.24 17.20 -40.68
CA PRO A 494 -2.06 17.65 -41.41
C PRO A 494 -2.05 19.18 -41.49
N LYS A 495 -0.96 19.81 -41.02
CA LYS A 495 -0.76 21.26 -41.19
C LYS A 495 -0.82 21.56 -42.67
N LYS A 496 -1.85 22.28 -43.13
CA LYS A 496 -1.89 22.81 -44.51
C LYS A 496 -0.57 23.55 -44.75
N SER A 497 0.17 23.13 -45.77
CA SER A 497 1.35 23.87 -46.21
C SER A 497 0.88 25.28 -46.53
N SER A 498 1.32 26.25 -45.72
CA SER A 498 1.19 27.64 -46.09
C SER A 498 2.02 27.80 -47.36
N THR A 499 1.36 27.93 -48.51
CA THR A 499 1.95 28.48 -49.73
C THR A 499 2.30 29.93 -49.43
N ARG A 500 3.40 30.12 -48.70
CA ARG A 500 4.10 31.39 -48.67
C ARG A 500 4.67 31.56 -50.06
N ARG A 501 3.92 32.27 -50.93
CA ARG A 501 4.40 32.75 -52.23
C ARG A 501 5.81 33.31 -52.02
N THR A 502 6.80 32.64 -52.61
CA THR A 502 8.17 33.11 -52.73
C THR A 502 8.18 34.27 -53.72
N GLY A 503 7.76 35.46 -53.28
CA GLY A 503 8.12 36.71 -53.95
C GLY A 503 9.63 36.94 -53.82
N PRO A 504 10.32 37.47 -54.84
CA PRO A 504 11.76 37.67 -54.79
C PRO A 504 12.09 38.69 -53.69
N LYS A 505 12.81 38.24 -52.66
CA LYS A 505 13.34 39.13 -51.62
C LYS A 505 14.40 40.04 -52.24
N LYS A 506 14.12 41.35 -52.30
CA LYS A 506 15.17 42.38 -52.45
C LYS A 506 16.16 42.19 -51.28
N LYS A 507 17.41 41.86 -51.59
CA LYS A 507 18.50 41.87 -50.61
C LYS A 507 18.75 43.33 -50.22
N ALA A 508 18.44 43.69 -48.98
CA ALA A 508 18.96 44.91 -48.39
C ALA A 508 20.49 44.75 -48.26
N VAL A 509 21.23 45.71 -48.82
CA VAL A 509 22.68 45.80 -48.70
C VAL A 509 22.99 46.10 -47.23
N ILE A 510 23.65 45.15 -46.57
CA ILE A 510 24.28 45.35 -45.27
C ILE A 510 25.64 45.98 -45.56
N ASP A 511 25.81 47.22 -45.10
CA ASP A 511 27.06 47.98 -44.90
C ASP A 511 28.23 47.74 -45.91
N PRO A 512 28.53 48.69 -46.82
CA PRO A 512 29.59 48.54 -47.82
C PRO A 512 31.02 48.38 -47.26
N GLY A 513 31.24 48.62 -45.97
CA GLY A 513 32.58 48.61 -45.36
C GLY A 513 33.05 47.29 -44.75
N MET A 514 32.17 46.28 -44.57
CA MET A 514 32.52 45.10 -43.78
C MET A 514 33.02 43.93 -44.63
N LYS A 515 34.34 43.69 -44.64
CA LYS A 515 34.92 42.49 -45.29
C LYS A 515 34.40 41.21 -44.62
N ARG A 516 33.83 40.30 -45.41
CA ARG A 516 33.40 38.95 -44.97
C ARG A 516 34.55 38.25 -44.22
N GLY A 517 34.27 37.75 -43.02
CA GLY A 517 35.21 36.93 -42.23
C GLY A 517 36.00 37.67 -41.15
N SER A 518 35.74 38.95 -40.88
CA SER A 518 36.43 39.72 -39.81
C SER A 518 36.23 39.16 -38.40
N ILE A 519 35.10 38.51 -38.12
CA ILE A 519 34.78 37.95 -36.79
C ILE A 519 35.48 36.60 -36.51
N LEU A 520 35.98 35.93 -37.54
CA LEU A 520 36.73 34.67 -37.41
C LEU A 520 38.20 34.89 -37.01
N LYS A 521 38.64 36.15 -36.92
CA LYS A 521 40.01 36.51 -36.50
C LYS A 521 40.20 36.55 -34.97
N TYR A 522 39.12 36.54 -34.19
CA TYR A 522 39.18 36.77 -32.74
C TYR A 522 38.47 35.69 -31.89
N GLY A 523 38.08 34.55 -32.48
CA GLY A 523 37.49 33.45 -31.70
C GLY A 523 37.41 32.13 -32.46
N THR A 524 37.89 31.06 -31.85
CA THR A 524 37.76 29.69 -32.33
C THR A 524 36.56 29.03 -31.66
N LEU A 525 35.59 28.55 -32.44
CA LEU A 525 34.43 27.80 -31.96
C LEU A 525 34.85 26.36 -31.62
N THR A 526 34.85 26.00 -30.33
CA THR A 526 35.06 24.63 -29.86
C THR A 526 33.73 23.97 -29.50
N LYS A 527 33.06 23.42 -30.52
CA LYS A 527 32.25 22.17 -30.48
C LYS A 527 31.45 22.05 -31.78
N GLU A 528 31.81 21.05 -32.58
CA GLU A 528 30.99 20.61 -33.72
C GLU A 528 29.73 19.91 -33.22
N ARG A 529 28.57 20.27 -33.80
CA ARG A 529 27.39 19.42 -33.82
C ARG A 529 27.49 18.56 -35.07
N SER A 530 27.66 17.25 -34.90
CA SER A 530 27.49 16.28 -35.98
C SER A 530 26.01 16.08 -36.25
N ASP A 531 25.59 16.37 -37.49
CA ASP A 531 24.28 15.98 -38.00
C ASP A 531 24.26 14.46 -38.22
N LEU A 532 23.39 13.76 -37.48
CA LEU A 532 23.19 12.32 -37.62
C LEU A 532 22.43 12.00 -38.92
N ASN A 533 23.01 11.08 -39.70
CA ASN A 533 22.50 10.61 -40.99
C ASN A 533 21.15 9.89 -40.87
N ALA A 534 20.31 10.03 -41.90
CA ALA A 534 18.94 9.53 -41.96
C ALA A 534 18.79 7.99 -41.84
N SER A 535 19.88 7.23 -41.96
CA SER A 535 19.87 5.76 -41.82
C SER A 535 19.91 5.25 -40.36
N SER A 536 20.18 6.11 -39.38
CA SER A 536 20.13 5.72 -37.95
C SER A 536 18.76 5.93 -37.31
N LYS A 537 17.82 6.60 -38.00
CA LYS A 537 16.43 6.79 -37.53
C LYS A 537 15.53 5.58 -37.78
N SER A 538 15.83 4.75 -38.77
CA SER A 538 15.06 3.53 -39.07
C SER A 538 15.30 2.42 -38.04
N TYR A 539 16.53 2.29 -37.52
CA TYR A 539 16.88 1.23 -36.55
C TYR A 539 16.26 1.41 -35.14
N LEU A 540 15.91 2.65 -34.79
CA LEU A 540 15.26 2.98 -33.50
C LEU A 540 13.74 2.81 -33.53
N LEU A 541 13.12 2.70 -34.72
CA LEU A 541 11.69 2.54 -34.88
C LEU A 541 11.28 1.07 -35.09
N GLU A 542 12.18 0.23 -35.58
CA GLU A 542 11.94 -1.21 -35.80
C GLU A 542 12.17 -2.06 -34.53
N SER A 543 12.90 -1.53 -33.55
CA SER A 543 13.12 -2.16 -32.23
C SER A 543 11.98 -1.96 -31.23
N ALA A 544 10.96 -1.16 -31.57
CA ALA A 544 9.79 -0.90 -30.73
C ALA A 544 8.52 -1.68 -31.15
N SER A 545 8.59 -2.54 -32.18
CA SER A 545 7.42 -3.28 -32.68
C SER A 545 7.76 -4.70 -33.12
N THR A 546 8.36 -5.52 -32.25
CA THR A 546 8.09 -6.97 -32.21
C THR A 546 8.73 -7.60 -30.98
N LYS A 547 7.92 -8.23 -30.12
CA LYS A 547 8.17 -9.58 -29.54
C LYS A 547 7.02 -9.98 -28.62
N GLN A 548 6.01 -10.56 -29.24
CA GLN A 548 5.38 -11.75 -28.71
C GLN A 548 6.26 -12.97 -29.05
N GLN A 549 6.16 -14.01 -28.20
CA GLN A 549 6.51 -15.43 -28.41
C GLN A 549 7.97 -15.89 -28.14
N PRO A 550 8.21 -17.21 -27.98
CA PRO A 550 7.60 -18.16 -27.03
C PRO A 550 8.68 -19.11 -26.42
N ALA A 551 8.21 -20.17 -25.77
CA ALA A 551 8.94 -21.24 -25.11
C ALA A 551 10.06 -21.93 -25.94
N VAL A 552 11.09 -22.35 -25.21
CA VAL A 552 12.20 -23.22 -25.65
C VAL A 552 11.77 -24.68 -25.53
N LEU A 553 11.84 -25.44 -26.62
CA LEU A 553 11.92 -26.90 -26.56
C LEU A 553 13.14 -27.41 -27.34
N ARG A 554 13.86 -28.30 -26.64
CA ARG A 554 15.07 -29.03 -27.04
C ARG A 554 14.85 -29.85 -28.31
N ALA A 555 15.90 -29.92 -29.11
CA ALA A 555 16.07 -30.88 -30.20
C ALA A 555 16.26 -32.30 -29.65
N LEU A 556 15.53 -33.26 -30.23
CA LEU A 556 15.94 -34.66 -30.35
C LEU A 556 15.57 -35.18 -31.75
N SER A 557 16.36 -36.14 -32.18
CA SER A 557 16.63 -36.65 -33.51
C SER A 557 15.51 -37.43 -34.20
N SER A 558 15.53 -37.39 -35.53
CA SER A 558 15.23 -38.46 -36.50
C SER A 558 14.20 -39.54 -36.15
N SER A 559 13.16 -39.69 -36.97
CA SER A 559 12.95 -40.85 -37.88
C SER A 559 11.47 -41.01 -38.25
N GLN A 560 11.24 -41.19 -39.55
CA GLN A 560 10.19 -42.01 -40.19
C GLN A 560 8.70 -41.61 -40.06
N VAL A 561 8.22 -41.22 -41.24
CA VAL A 561 6.84 -41.14 -41.72
C VAL A 561 6.18 -42.52 -41.69
N ILE A 562 5.00 -42.62 -41.06
CA ILE A 562 3.95 -43.59 -41.42
C ILE A 562 2.62 -42.82 -41.35
N ASP A 563 1.97 -42.69 -42.51
CA ASP A 563 0.59 -42.27 -42.69
C ASP A 563 -0.36 -43.26 -42.01
N LEU A 564 -1.36 -42.77 -41.27
CA LEU A 564 -2.64 -43.45 -41.11
C LEU A 564 -3.78 -42.42 -40.98
N GLU A 565 -4.80 -42.68 -41.76
CA GLU A 565 -5.94 -41.85 -42.13
C GLU A 565 -6.96 -41.62 -41.00
N ASP A 566 -7.84 -40.65 -41.27
CA ASP A 566 -9.13 -40.34 -40.66
C ASP A 566 -9.89 -41.54 -40.09
N ASP A 567 -10.50 -41.34 -38.92
CA ASP A 567 -11.94 -41.61 -38.82
C ASP A 567 -12.61 -40.82 -37.70
N SER A 568 -13.54 -39.99 -38.13
CA SER A 568 -14.55 -39.31 -37.35
C SER A 568 -15.56 -40.31 -36.77
N PHE A 569 -15.84 -40.28 -35.46
CA PHE A 569 -17.16 -40.72 -34.98
C PHE A 569 -17.65 -39.94 -33.75
N THR A 570 -18.90 -39.53 -33.89
CA THR A 570 -19.78 -38.75 -33.02
C THR A 570 -20.37 -39.50 -31.83
N LEU A 571 -20.68 -38.73 -30.78
CA LEU A 571 -21.85 -38.83 -29.86
C LEU A 571 -22.08 -40.16 -29.10
N LYS A 572 -21.73 -40.15 -27.81
CA LYS A 572 -22.70 -40.04 -26.70
C LYS A 572 -22.00 -39.73 -25.39
#